data_AF-A0A3M1EG29-F1
#
_entry.id   AF-A0A3M1EG29-F1
#
_cell.length_a   1.000
_cell.length_b   1.000
_cell.length_c   1.000
_cell.angle_alpha   90.00
_cell.angle_beta   90.00
_cell.angle_gamma   90.00
#
_symmetry.space_group_name_H-M   'P 1'
#
loop_
_entity.id
_entity.type
_entity.pdbx_description
1 polymer ?
#
loop_
_entity_poly.entity_id
_entity_poly.type
_entity_poly.pdbx_seq_one_letter_code
_entity_poly.pdbx_strand_id
1 'polypeptide(L)'
;HLGVSAFSQYTVVAQESLVKVDPDIPLGIAALFGCAVMTGVGAVVNTAQVRPGTSVAVFGMGGVGLSALMGARAAGAYPIVAVDVLEHKLELAREVGASHVVNAREGDPVEAIKEITRGGAEYTFESVGHEQVLIQAYHATARGGMTVTIGLPHPSRQFAVPAVSLVGEERTVKGSYMGSSIPRRDIPRFTAMYKAGLLPVEKLLTRTITLDEINEAFDALARGDAVRQVVRFKRFRA
;
A
#
# COMPACT_ATOMS: atom_id res chain seq x y z
N HIS A 1 17.07 -7.14 3.03
CA HIS A 1 15.94 -7.33 3.96
C HIS A 1 16.47 -7.76 5.31
N LEU A 2 16.25 -6.97 6.37
CA LEU A 2 16.46 -7.44 7.74
C LEU A 2 15.08 -7.59 8.39
N GLY A 3 14.72 -8.83 8.72
CA GLY A 3 13.63 -9.06 9.67
C GLY A 3 14.08 -8.56 11.04
N VAL A 4 13.20 -7.85 11.74
CA VAL A 4 13.48 -7.34 13.11
C VAL A 4 13.24 -8.37 14.21
N SER A 5 12.90 -9.62 13.84
CA SER A 5 12.59 -10.72 14.76
C SER A 5 11.61 -10.34 15.88
N ALA A 6 10.55 -9.61 15.53
CA ALA A 6 9.63 -8.97 16.48
C ALA A 6 8.45 -9.84 16.96
N PHE A 7 8.36 -11.11 16.55
CA PHE A 7 7.44 -12.09 17.17
C PHE A 7 8.09 -12.71 18.43
N SER A 8 8.52 -11.82 19.32
CA SER A 8 9.21 -12.12 20.57
C SER A 8 8.96 -10.99 21.56
N GLN A 9 8.97 -11.29 22.86
CA GLN A 9 8.83 -10.27 23.90
C GLN A 9 10.03 -9.29 23.93
N TYR A 10 11.20 -9.73 23.48
CA TYR A 10 12.42 -8.94 23.35
C TYR A 10 13.09 -9.20 22.00
N THR A 11 13.70 -8.16 21.44
CA THR A 11 14.52 -8.27 20.22
C THR A 11 15.73 -7.34 20.32
N VAL A 12 16.78 -7.66 19.58
CA VAL A 12 17.98 -6.84 19.43
C VAL A 12 18.05 -6.38 17.98
N VAL A 13 18.13 -5.07 17.78
CA VAL A 13 18.16 -4.46 16.44
C VAL A 13 19.24 -3.40 16.37
N ALA A 14 19.74 -3.16 15.16
CA ALA A 14 20.69 -2.08 14.88
C ALA A 14 20.05 -0.71 15.18
N GLN A 15 20.80 0.19 15.80
CA GLN A 15 20.30 1.50 16.23
C GLN A 15 19.83 2.36 15.05
N GLU A 16 20.40 2.16 13.87
CA GLU A 16 20.04 2.83 12.62
C GLU A 16 18.63 2.49 12.17
N SER A 17 18.15 1.30 12.55
CA SER A 17 16.81 0.79 12.25
C SER A 17 15.75 1.21 13.27
N LEU A 18 16.16 1.88 14.37
CA LEU A 18 15.25 2.39 15.38
C LEU A 18 14.77 3.80 15.03
N VAL A 19 13.46 3.98 15.09
CA VAL A 19 12.81 5.30 15.00
C VAL A 19 12.01 5.53 16.28
N LYS A 20 12.36 6.60 17.00
CA LYS A 20 11.61 7.01 18.19
C LYS A 20 10.25 7.55 17.75
N VAL A 21 9.18 6.93 18.24
CA VAL A 21 7.80 7.36 17.98
C VAL A 21 7.31 8.29 19.09
N ASP A 22 6.31 9.10 18.76
CA ASP A 22 5.58 9.94 19.70
C ASP A 22 4.83 9.04 20.72
N PRO A 23 5.01 9.25 22.05
CA PRO A 23 4.35 8.44 23.07
C PRO A 23 2.82 8.57 23.08
N ASP A 24 2.26 9.62 22.48
CA ASP A 24 0.81 9.83 22.41
C ASP A 24 0.12 8.89 21.42
N ILE A 25 0.87 8.26 20.52
CA ILE A 25 0.32 7.34 19.52
C ILE A 25 0.24 5.94 20.14
N PRO A 26 -0.95 5.30 20.20
CA PRO A 26 -1.07 3.95 20.71
C PRO A 26 -0.11 2.99 19.99
N LEU A 27 0.67 2.20 20.73
CA LEU A 27 1.73 1.36 20.16
C LEU A 27 1.24 0.39 19.08
N GLY A 28 0.00 -0.10 19.18
CA GLY A 28 -0.59 -0.96 18.15
C GLY A 28 -0.78 -0.23 16.81
N ILE A 29 -1.08 1.07 16.84
CA ILE A 29 -1.16 1.92 15.65
C ILE A 29 0.24 2.28 15.16
N ALA A 30 1.15 2.67 16.08
CA ALA A 30 2.53 2.99 15.75
C ALA A 30 3.24 1.84 15.03
N ALA A 31 2.96 0.58 15.41
CA ALA A 31 3.50 -0.62 14.78
C ALA A 31 3.20 -0.73 13.27
N LEU A 32 2.12 -0.11 12.78
CA LEU A 32 1.73 -0.16 11.37
C LEU A 32 2.63 0.71 10.46
N PHE A 33 3.33 1.70 11.04
CA PHE A 33 4.19 2.62 10.31
C PHE A 33 5.53 2.03 9.87
N GLY A 34 6.00 0.95 10.51
CA GLY A 34 7.30 0.35 10.22
C GLY A 34 7.38 -0.40 8.88
N CYS A 35 6.24 -0.67 8.22
CA CYS A 35 6.20 -1.38 6.95
C CYS A 35 5.14 -0.83 5.99
N ALA A 36 3.87 -1.29 6.07
CA ALA A 36 2.87 -0.99 5.02
C ALA A 36 2.63 0.50 4.83
N VAL A 37 2.41 1.24 5.92
CA VAL A 37 2.05 2.64 5.82
C VAL A 37 3.18 3.43 5.18
N MET A 38 4.41 3.24 5.67
CA MET A 38 5.60 3.85 5.07
C MET A 38 5.78 3.44 3.60
N THR A 39 5.53 2.17 3.27
CA THR A 39 5.70 1.65 1.91
C THR A 39 4.67 2.25 0.95
N GLY A 40 3.38 2.18 1.29
CA GLY A 40 2.29 2.66 0.43
C GLY A 40 2.27 4.18 0.33
N VAL A 41 2.30 4.89 1.47
CA VAL A 41 2.31 6.36 1.47
C VAL A 41 3.58 6.88 0.80
N GLY A 42 4.74 6.30 1.10
CA GLY A 42 6.01 6.65 0.46
C GLY A 42 6.02 6.38 -1.05
N ALA A 43 5.38 5.31 -1.52
CA ALA A 43 5.26 5.05 -2.96
C ALA A 43 4.56 6.22 -3.67
N VAL A 44 3.52 6.79 -3.05
CA VAL A 44 2.82 7.96 -3.57
C VAL A 44 3.68 9.22 -3.49
N VAL A 45 4.13 9.60 -2.29
CA VAL A 45 4.69 10.94 -2.05
C VAL A 45 6.17 11.05 -2.38
N ASN A 46 6.94 9.97 -2.23
CA ASN A 46 8.37 9.97 -2.50
C ASN A 46 8.69 9.38 -3.88
N THR A 47 8.08 8.24 -4.23
CA THR A 47 8.47 7.49 -5.45
C THR A 47 7.81 8.08 -6.68
N ALA A 48 6.48 8.19 -6.68
CA ALA A 48 5.69 8.74 -7.78
C ALA A 48 5.64 10.27 -7.77
N GLN A 49 5.70 10.88 -6.57
CA GLN A 49 5.48 12.31 -6.37
C GLN A 49 4.15 12.76 -6.97
N VAL A 50 3.08 12.04 -6.59
CA VAL A 50 1.72 12.30 -7.08
C VAL A 50 1.36 13.77 -6.87
N ARG A 51 0.84 14.38 -7.93
CA ARG A 51 0.46 15.79 -7.95
C ARG A 51 -1.02 15.95 -7.57
N PRO A 52 -1.41 17.01 -6.85
CA PRO A 52 -2.82 17.31 -6.61
C PRO A 52 -3.61 17.39 -7.92
N GLY A 53 -4.85 16.88 -7.91
CA GLY A 53 -5.76 16.88 -9.06
C GLY A 53 -5.48 15.80 -10.11
N THR A 54 -4.48 14.94 -9.90
CA THR A 54 -4.16 13.85 -10.84
C THR A 54 -4.92 12.57 -10.54
N SER A 55 -5.16 11.77 -11.57
CA SER A 55 -5.85 10.49 -11.44
C SER A 55 -4.92 9.37 -10.95
N VAL A 56 -5.42 8.55 -10.01
CA VAL A 56 -4.68 7.44 -9.41
C VAL A 56 -5.50 6.16 -9.49
N ALA A 57 -4.87 5.04 -9.86
CA ALA A 57 -5.43 3.71 -9.65
C ALA A 57 -4.49 2.84 -8.80
N VAL A 58 -5.04 2.09 -7.84
CA VAL A 58 -4.27 1.20 -6.96
C VAL A 58 -4.79 -0.22 -7.10
N PHE A 59 -3.90 -1.16 -7.44
CA PHE A 59 -4.19 -2.58 -7.57
C PHE A 59 -3.76 -3.33 -6.30
N GLY A 60 -4.71 -4.04 -5.70
CA GLY A 60 -4.58 -4.78 -4.44
C GLY A 60 -4.89 -3.91 -3.23
N MET A 61 -5.96 -4.21 -2.50
CA MET A 61 -6.41 -3.51 -1.29
C MET A 61 -5.96 -4.24 -0.01
N GLY A 62 -4.70 -4.68 0.00
CA GLY A 62 -4.01 -5.10 1.22
C GLY A 62 -3.49 -3.90 2.02
N GLY A 63 -2.74 -4.16 3.11
CA GLY A 63 -2.21 -3.08 3.96
C GLY A 63 -1.35 -2.05 3.20
N VAL A 64 -0.58 -2.48 2.19
CA VAL A 64 0.24 -1.57 1.37
C VAL A 64 -0.63 -0.75 0.42
N GLY A 65 -1.53 -1.38 -0.34
CA GLY A 65 -2.38 -0.68 -1.29
C GLY A 65 -3.37 0.28 -0.64
N LEU A 66 -4.00 -0.10 0.48
CA LEU A 66 -4.83 0.82 1.25
C LEU A 66 -4.01 2.00 1.80
N SER A 67 -2.74 1.78 2.17
CA SER A 67 -1.83 2.86 2.56
C SER A 67 -1.46 3.77 1.39
N ALA A 68 -1.25 3.23 0.19
CA ALA A 68 -1.03 4.02 -1.02
C ALA A 68 -2.29 4.84 -1.37
N LEU A 69 -3.48 4.25 -1.26
CA LEU A 69 -4.74 4.94 -1.48
C LEU A 69 -4.92 6.13 -0.52
N MET A 70 -4.72 5.91 0.79
CA MET A 70 -4.75 7.00 1.77
C MET A 70 -3.69 8.07 1.48
N GLY A 71 -2.49 7.66 1.08
CA GLY A 71 -1.43 8.58 0.65
C GLY A 71 -1.83 9.41 -0.58
N ALA A 72 -2.48 8.80 -1.57
CA ALA A 72 -2.96 9.47 -2.78
C ALA A 72 -4.04 10.50 -2.45
N ARG A 73 -4.99 10.14 -1.58
CA ARG A 73 -6.01 11.07 -1.06
C ARG A 73 -5.36 12.25 -0.34
N ALA A 74 -4.41 11.97 0.55
CA ALA A 74 -3.70 13.03 1.28
C ALA A 74 -2.84 13.92 0.36
N ALA A 75 -2.37 13.40 -0.78
CA ALA A 75 -1.69 14.16 -1.83
C ALA A 75 -2.65 14.96 -2.73
N GLY A 76 -3.96 14.85 -2.53
CA GLY A 76 -4.97 15.57 -3.31
C GLY A 76 -5.30 14.95 -4.67
N ALA A 77 -5.04 13.65 -4.86
CA ALA A 77 -5.40 12.95 -6.10
C ALA A 77 -6.93 12.83 -6.28
N TYR A 78 -7.40 12.93 -7.51
CA TYR A 78 -8.79 12.66 -7.90
C TYR A 78 -8.90 12.46 -9.42
N PRO A 79 -9.67 11.47 -9.92
CA PRO A 79 -10.28 10.38 -9.16
C PRO A 79 -9.22 9.39 -8.63
N ILE A 80 -9.57 8.68 -7.56
CA ILE A 80 -8.82 7.55 -6.99
C ILE A 80 -9.63 6.28 -7.17
N VAL A 81 -9.11 5.33 -7.94
CA VAL A 81 -9.73 4.03 -8.26
C VAL A 81 -9.04 2.91 -7.48
N ALA A 82 -9.80 2.16 -6.68
CA ALA A 82 -9.30 0.98 -5.98
C ALA A 82 -9.67 -0.31 -6.74
N VAL A 83 -8.71 -1.20 -6.95
CA VAL A 83 -8.93 -2.48 -7.62
C VAL A 83 -8.56 -3.63 -6.68
N ASP A 84 -9.49 -4.57 -6.48
CA ASP A 84 -9.29 -5.83 -5.76
C ASP A 84 -10.28 -6.89 -6.29
N VAL A 85 -10.21 -8.11 -5.75
CA VAL A 85 -11.12 -9.22 -6.07
C VAL A 85 -12.07 -9.57 -4.92
N LEU A 86 -11.85 -8.98 -3.75
CA LEU A 86 -12.65 -9.19 -2.54
C LEU A 86 -13.48 -7.94 -2.21
N GLU A 87 -14.80 -8.07 -2.23
CA GLU A 87 -15.71 -6.92 -2.06
C GLU A 87 -15.53 -6.21 -0.71
N HIS A 88 -15.32 -6.95 0.38
CA HIS A 88 -15.10 -6.35 1.71
C HIS A 88 -13.84 -5.47 1.76
N LYS A 89 -12.83 -5.75 0.93
CA LYS A 89 -11.64 -4.87 0.81
C LYS A 89 -11.94 -3.63 -0.01
N LEU A 90 -12.81 -3.72 -1.01
CA LEU A 90 -13.27 -2.57 -1.80
C LEU A 90 -14.18 -1.66 -0.96
N GLU A 91 -15.05 -2.22 -0.13
CA GLU A 91 -15.82 -1.47 0.87
C GLU A 91 -14.91 -0.66 1.80
N LEU A 92 -13.89 -1.32 2.38
CA LEU A 92 -12.89 -0.63 3.19
C LEU A 92 -12.13 0.45 2.40
N ALA A 93 -11.79 0.18 1.14
CA ALA A 93 -11.15 1.17 0.27
C ALA A 93 -12.01 2.42 0.10
N ARG A 94 -13.33 2.28 -0.09
CA ARG A 94 -14.29 3.42 -0.12
C ARG A 94 -14.23 4.21 1.19
N GLU A 95 -14.27 3.54 2.34
CA GLU A 95 -14.21 4.20 3.65
C GLU A 95 -12.95 5.06 3.82
N VAL A 96 -11.80 4.57 3.34
CA VAL A 96 -10.51 5.27 3.53
C VAL A 96 -10.19 6.30 2.44
N GLY A 97 -10.95 6.36 1.34
CA GLY A 97 -10.80 7.43 0.36
C GLY A 97 -10.93 7.08 -1.12
N ALA A 98 -11.28 5.84 -1.48
CA ALA A 98 -11.53 5.51 -2.88
C ALA A 98 -12.74 6.31 -3.38
N SER A 99 -12.58 7.04 -4.47
CA SER A 99 -13.71 7.67 -5.16
C SER A 99 -14.50 6.64 -5.99
N HIS A 100 -13.80 5.63 -6.50
CA HIS A 100 -14.35 4.55 -7.30
C HIS A 100 -13.68 3.24 -6.88
N VAL A 101 -14.39 2.14 -7.06
CA VAL A 101 -13.81 0.80 -6.89
C VAL A 101 -14.14 -0.06 -8.10
N VAL A 102 -13.29 -1.04 -8.35
CA VAL A 102 -13.45 -2.00 -9.44
C VAL A 102 -13.15 -3.39 -8.89
N ASN A 103 -14.13 -4.29 -9.00
CA ASN A 103 -13.93 -5.70 -8.70
C ASN A 103 -13.39 -6.40 -9.95
N ALA A 104 -12.12 -6.84 -9.90
CA ALA A 104 -11.45 -7.47 -11.05
C ALA A 104 -11.99 -8.87 -11.39
N ARG A 105 -12.98 -9.39 -10.64
CA ARG A 105 -13.73 -10.61 -10.99
C ARG A 105 -14.96 -10.34 -11.87
N GLU A 106 -15.42 -9.10 -11.91
CA GLU A 106 -16.67 -8.71 -12.60
C GLU A 106 -16.43 -8.17 -14.01
N GLY A 107 -15.17 -7.97 -14.41
CA GLY A 107 -14.80 -7.47 -15.73
C GLY A 107 -13.32 -7.13 -15.84
N ASP A 108 -12.95 -6.48 -16.94
CA ASP A 108 -11.57 -6.01 -17.14
C ASP A 108 -11.31 -4.71 -16.36
N PRO A 109 -10.44 -4.73 -15.33
CA PRO A 109 -10.15 -3.53 -14.57
C PRO A 109 -9.45 -2.44 -15.38
N VAL A 110 -8.75 -2.79 -16.46
CA VAL A 110 -8.04 -1.82 -17.33
C VAL A 110 -9.05 -0.93 -18.03
N GLU A 111 -10.06 -1.51 -18.65
CA GLU A 111 -11.10 -0.76 -19.36
C GLU A 111 -11.96 0.06 -18.41
N ALA A 112 -12.33 -0.49 -17.25
CA ALA A 112 -13.04 0.26 -16.21
C ALA A 112 -12.25 1.49 -15.73
N ILE A 113 -10.94 1.35 -15.47
CA ILE A 113 -10.10 2.48 -15.11
C ILE A 113 -10.07 3.52 -16.23
N LYS A 114 -9.86 3.10 -17.48
CA LYS A 114 -9.83 4.03 -18.62
C LYS A 114 -11.14 4.79 -18.79
N GLU A 115 -12.29 4.14 -18.55
CA GLU A 115 -13.60 4.80 -18.59
C GLU A 115 -13.71 5.87 -17.50
N ILE A 116 -13.41 5.51 -16.24
CA ILE A 116 -13.48 6.42 -15.08
C ILE A 116 -12.53 7.62 -15.24
N THR A 117 -11.32 7.36 -15.76
CA THR A 117 -10.24 8.35 -15.87
C THR A 117 -10.16 9.02 -17.23
N ARG A 118 -11.03 8.64 -18.18
CA ARG A 118 -11.08 9.14 -19.57
C ARG A 118 -9.78 8.93 -20.34
N GLY A 119 -9.17 7.75 -20.23
CA GLY A 119 -8.00 7.35 -21.03
C GLY A 119 -6.90 6.61 -20.27
N GLY A 120 -7.04 6.44 -18.96
CA GLY A 120 -6.07 5.79 -18.08
C GLY A 120 -5.72 6.69 -16.90
N ALA A 121 -5.26 6.09 -15.79
CA ALA A 121 -4.81 6.86 -14.64
C ALA A 121 -3.41 7.43 -14.90
N GLU A 122 -3.16 8.68 -14.49
CA GLU A 122 -1.83 9.30 -14.57
C GLU A 122 -0.80 8.55 -13.73
N TYR A 123 -1.23 8.01 -12.58
CA TYR A 123 -0.42 7.13 -11.75
C TYR A 123 -1.15 5.83 -11.46
N THR A 124 -0.47 4.71 -11.65
CA THR A 124 -0.96 3.41 -11.18
C THR A 124 0.00 2.82 -10.17
N PHE A 125 -0.52 2.15 -9.15
CA PHE A 125 0.26 1.48 -8.11
C PHE A 125 -0.12 0.02 -8.07
N GLU A 126 0.84 -0.87 -8.30
CA GLU A 126 0.68 -2.31 -8.18
C GLU A 126 1.23 -2.77 -6.82
N SER A 127 0.38 -3.39 -5.99
CA SER A 127 0.75 -3.80 -4.62
C SER A 127 0.42 -5.26 -4.30
N VAL A 128 0.13 -6.07 -5.31
CA VAL A 128 -0.21 -7.50 -5.18
C VAL A 128 1.05 -8.38 -5.19
N GLY A 129 2.05 -8.01 -5.99
CA GLY A 129 3.23 -8.83 -6.27
C GLY A 129 2.93 -9.92 -7.29
N HIS A 130 2.12 -9.63 -8.31
CA HIS A 130 1.78 -10.60 -9.36
C HIS A 130 1.99 -9.98 -10.75
N GLU A 131 2.69 -10.70 -11.64
CA GLU A 131 3.13 -10.17 -12.94
C GLU A 131 1.97 -9.74 -13.84
N GLN A 132 0.85 -10.50 -13.82
CA GLN A 132 -0.34 -10.15 -14.61
C GLN A 132 -1.01 -8.87 -14.11
N VAL A 133 -1.02 -8.65 -12.79
CA VAL A 133 -1.58 -7.43 -12.21
C VAL A 133 -0.69 -6.23 -12.54
N LEU A 134 0.63 -6.43 -12.59
CA LEU A 134 1.56 -5.40 -13.05
C LEU A 134 1.37 -5.04 -14.53
N ILE A 135 1.12 -6.03 -15.38
CA ILE A 135 0.76 -5.81 -16.79
C ILE A 135 -0.55 -5.02 -16.89
N GLN A 136 -1.58 -5.37 -16.11
CA GLN A 136 -2.84 -4.63 -16.05
C GLN A 136 -2.63 -3.19 -15.56
N ALA A 137 -1.86 -2.98 -14.49
CA ALA A 137 -1.53 -1.65 -13.99
C ALA A 137 -0.80 -0.81 -15.06
N TYR A 138 0.14 -1.41 -15.78
CA TYR A 138 0.79 -0.77 -16.92
C TYR A 138 -0.24 -0.34 -17.96
N HIS A 139 -1.09 -1.24 -18.45
CA HIS A 139 -2.08 -0.94 -19.48
C HIS A 139 -3.18 0.04 -19.04
N ALA A 140 -3.49 0.11 -17.75
CA ALA A 140 -4.40 1.09 -17.15
C ALA A 140 -3.77 2.47 -16.95
N THR A 141 -2.46 2.60 -17.10
CA THR A 141 -1.75 3.88 -17.01
C THR A 141 -1.96 4.69 -18.29
N ALA A 142 -2.26 5.98 -18.14
CA ALA A 142 -2.38 6.90 -19.26
C ALA A 142 -1.05 7.07 -20.02
N ARG A 143 -1.14 7.59 -21.26
CA ARG A 143 0.01 8.12 -21.98
C ARG A 143 0.66 9.25 -21.16
N GLY A 144 2.00 9.26 -21.08
CA GLY A 144 2.76 10.17 -20.21
C GLY A 144 2.71 9.82 -18.72
N GLY A 145 1.97 8.79 -18.32
CA GLY A 145 1.78 8.41 -16.93
C GLY A 145 2.88 7.49 -16.37
N MET A 146 2.76 7.19 -15.08
CA MET A 146 3.71 6.36 -14.34
C MET A 146 3.04 5.14 -13.70
N THR A 147 3.55 3.96 -14.01
CA THR A 147 3.26 2.71 -13.29
C THR A 147 4.30 2.49 -12.21
N VAL A 148 3.85 2.39 -10.96
CA VAL A 148 4.71 2.09 -9.81
C VAL A 148 4.44 0.68 -9.32
N THR A 149 5.45 -0.20 -9.41
CA THR A 149 5.39 -1.54 -8.79
C THR A 149 5.96 -1.47 -7.38
N ILE A 150 5.12 -1.83 -6.41
CA ILE A 150 5.42 -1.91 -4.97
C ILE A 150 5.45 -3.38 -4.54
N GLY A 151 4.58 -4.20 -5.13
CA GLY A 151 4.55 -5.64 -4.93
C GLY A 151 5.87 -6.29 -5.31
N LEU A 152 6.15 -7.45 -4.72
CA LEU A 152 7.35 -8.24 -5.01
C LEU A 152 6.92 -9.56 -5.68
N PRO A 153 6.91 -9.63 -7.03
CA PRO A 153 6.67 -10.86 -7.75
C PRO A 153 7.70 -11.94 -7.44
N HIS A 154 7.31 -13.20 -7.67
CA HIS A 154 8.24 -14.32 -7.57
C HIS A 154 9.42 -14.11 -8.55
N PRO A 155 10.68 -14.36 -8.15
CA PRO A 155 11.87 -14.01 -8.96
C PRO A 155 11.95 -14.62 -10.35
N SER A 156 11.24 -15.73 -10.59
CA SER A 156 11.18 -16.39 -11.91
C SER A 156 10.14 -15.79 -12.86
N ARG A 157 9.28 -14.88 -12.37
CA ARG A 157 8.21 -14.26 -13.18
C ARG A 157 8.76 -13.04 -13.88
N GLN A 158 8.26 -12.81 -15.09
CA GLN A 158 8.69 -11.72 -15.94
C GLN A 158 7.53 -10.76 -16.22
N PHE A 159 7.87 -9.48 -16.25
CA PHE A 159 7.01 -8.41 -16.75
C PHE A 159 7.47 -8.05 -18.17
N ALA A 160 6.61 -8.28 -19.15
CA ALA A 160 6.90 -8.03 -20.56
C ALA A 160 5.86 -7.08 -21.14
N VAL A 161 6.32 -6.00 -21.76
CA VAL A 161 5.50 -5.02 -22.49
C VAL A 161 6.19 -4.67 -23.81
N PRO A 162 5.45 -4.24 -24.84
CA PRO A 162 6.08 -3.77 -26.07
C PRO A 162 7.05 -2.62 -25.77
N ALA A 163 8.34 -2.75 -26.09
CA ALA A 163 9.32 -1.71 -25.79
C ALA A 163 8.95 -0.35 -26.43
N VAL A 164 8.30 -0.39 -27.59
CA VAL A 164 7.82 0.80 -28.30
C VAL A 164 6.78 1.58 -27.50
N SER A 165 5.97 0.97 -26.62
CA SER A 165 4.97 1.70 -25.85
C SER A 165 5.58 2.57 -24.74
N LEU A 166 6.80 2.26 -24.28
CA LEU A 166 7.52 3.14 -23.35
C LEU A 166 7.89 4.47 -24.01
N VAL A 167 8.37 4.42 -25.25
CA VAL A 167 8.78 5.61 -26.01
C VAL A 167 7.59 6.30 -26.68
N GLY A 168 6.80 5.54 -27.44
CA GLY A 168 5.70 6.07 -28.26
C GLY A 168 4.49 6.58 -27.46
N GLU A 169 4.38 6.21 -26.18
CA GLU A 169 3.35 6.71 -25.26
C GLU A 169 3.94 7.46 -24.06
N GLU A 170 5.26 7.66 -24.02
CA GLU A 170 5.99 8.34 -22.95
C GLU A 170 5.68 7.79 -21.54
N ARG A 171 5.47 6.48 -21.42
CA ARG A 171 5.15 5.83 -20.13
C ARG A 171 6.39 5.57 -19.31
N THR A 172 6.27 5.75 -17.99
CA THR A 172 7.30 5.38 -17.01
C THR A 172 6.89 4.14 -16.23
N VAL A 173 7.82 3.19 -16.04
CA VAL A 173 7.68 2.07 -15.09
C VAL A 173 8.75 2.20 -14.02
N LYS A 174 8.36 2.19 -12.74
CA LYS A 174 9.28 2.44 -11.63
C LYS A 174 9.02 1.50 -10.46
N GLY A 175 10.09 0.93 -9.90
CA GLY A 175 10.00 0.17 -8.65
C GLY A 175 9.95 1.09 -7.42
N SER A 176 9.20 0.69 -6.40
CA SER A 176 9.17 1.36 -5.10
C SER A 176 9.49 0.39 -3.97
N TYR A 177 10.74 0.42 -3.51
CA TYR A 177 11.17 -0.37 -2.36
C TYR A 177 10.97 0.43 -1.06
N MET A 178 10.14 -0.07 -0.14
CA MET A 178 9.81 0.61 1.12
C MET A 178 9.30 2.06 0.91
N GLY A 179 8.63 2.31 -0.23
CA GLY A 179 8.12 3.64 -0.56
C GLY A 179 9.22 4.66 -0.91
N SER A 180 10.44 4.23 -1.27
CA SER A 180 11.62 5.11 -1.37
C SER A 180 11.82 5.97 -0.12
N SER A 181 11.45 5.41 1.03
CA SER A 181 11.39 6.15 2.28
C SER A 181 12.71 6.12 3.03
N ILE A 182 12.96 7.17 3.79
CA ILE A 182 13.98 7.21 4.83
C ILE A 182 13.23 7.10 6.17
N PRO A 183 13.26 5.96 6.89
CA PRO A 183 12.39 5.73 8.04
C PRO A 183 12.44 6.83 9.10
N ARG A 184 13.64 7.31 9.44
CA ARG A 184 13.85 8.41 10.41
C ARG A 184 13.21 9.74 9.99
N ARG A 185 13.02 9.96 8.69
CA ARG A 185 12.38 11.16 8.13
C ARG A 185 10.87 10.95 7.97
N ASP A 186 10.49 9.82 7.39
CA ASP A 186 9.14 9.62 6.85
C ASP A 186 8.17 9.05 7.87
N ILE A 187 8.61 8.18 8.81
CA ILE A 187 7.72 7.72 9.88
C ILE A 187 7.20 8.91 10.70
N PRO A 188 8.05 9.85 11.20
CA PRO A 188 7.54 11.03 11.91
C PRO A 188 6.54 11.86 11.10
N ARG A 189 6.80 12.06 9.79
CA ARG A 189 5.90 12.80 8.90
C ARG A 189 4.55 12.10 8.75
N PHE A 190 4.53 10.80 8.51
CA PHE A 190 3.30 10.03 8.34
C PHE A 190 2.52 9.92 9.65
N THR A 191 3.20 9.81 10.80
CA THR A 191 2.54 9.87 12.11
C THR A 191 1.93 11.24 12.39
N ALA A 192 2.56 12.33 11.94
CA ALA A 192 1.98 13.67 12.06
C ALA A 192 0.72 13.82 11.19
N MET A 193 0.74 13.28 9.96
CA MET A 193 -0.45 13.23 9.09
C MET A 193 -1.59 12.41 9.70
N TYR A 194 -1.28 11.29 10.36
CA TYR A 194 -2.25 10.51 11.14
C TYR A 194 -2.86 11.35 12.28
N LYS A 195 -2.03 12.03 13.10
CA LYS A 195 -2.53 12.91 14.17
C LYS A 195 -3.40 14.06 13.64
N ALA A 196 -3.15 14.51 12.41
CA ALA A 196 -3.95 15.52 11.71
C ALA A 196 -5.23 14.97 11.05
N GLY A 197 -5.50 13.66 11.16
CA GLY A 197 -6.68 13.01 10.56
C GLY A 197 -6.59 12.77 9.05
N LEU A 198 -5.42 13.00 8.44
CA LEU A 198 -5.23 12.84 6.99
C LEU A 198 -4.99 11.38 6.59
N LEU A 199 -4.56 10.54 7.53
CA LEU A 199 -4.31 9.12 7.31
C LEU A 199 -5.06 8.33 8.40
N PRO A 200 -6.27 7.79 8.14
CA PRO A 200 -7.01 6.98 9.10
C PRO A 200 -6.41 5.55 9.23
N VAL A 201 -5.16 5.47 9.67
CA VAL A 201 -4.35 4.23 9.73
C VAL A 201 -4.97 3.17 10.63
N GLU A 202 -5.73 3.57 11.64
CA GLU A 202 -6.47 2.70 12.54
C GLU A 202 -7.47 1.79 11.80
N LYS A 203 -7.99 2.24 10.65
CA LYS A 203 -8.88 1.43 9.78
C LYS A 203 -8.19 0.21 9.18
N LEU A 204 -6.86 0.20 9.11
CA LEU A 204 -6.11 -0.97 8.63
C LEU A 204 -6.05 -2.09 9.68
N LEU A 205 -6.22 -1.75 10.97
CA LEU A 205 -6.11 -2.71 12.07
C LEU A 205 -7.40 -3.53 12.20
N THR A 206 -7.44 -4.66 11.48
CA THR A 206 -8.60 -5.56 11.47
C THR A 206 -8.70 -6.47 12.70
N ARG A 207 -7.58 -6.85 13.31
CA ARG A 207 -7.57 -7.73 14.50
C ARG A 207 -6.41 -7.43 15.43
N THR A 208 -6.64 -7.59 16.72
CA THR A 208 -5.58 -7.70 17.72
C THR A 208 -5.54 -9.14 18.21
N ILE A 209 -4.36 -9.74 18.22
CA ILE A 209 -4.15 -11.15 18.56
C ILE A 209 -3.08 -11.28 19.64
N THR A 210 -3.00 -12.43 20.28
CA THR A 210 -1.87 -12.86 21.09
C THR A 210 -0.85 -13.63 20.25
N LEU A 211 0.33 -13.89 20.80
CA LEU A 211 1.34 -14.72 20.12
C LEU A 211 0.85 -16.17 19.95
N ASP A 212 0.02 -16.66 20.87
CA ASP A 212 -0.52 -18.03 20.82
C ASP A 212 -1.46 -18.23 19.60
N GLU A 213 -2.11 -17.15 19.15
CA GLU A 213 -3.03 -17.14 17.99
C GLU A 213 -2.31 -16.93 16.64
N ILE A 214 -0.97 -16.88 16.62
CA ILE A 214 -0.22 -16.42 15.44
C ILE A 214 -0.46 -17.29 14.19
N ASN A 215 -0.61 -18.60 14.34
CA ASN A 215 -0.83 -19.51 13.21
C ASN A 215 -2.19 -19.26 12.54
N GLU A 216 -3.26 -19.17 13.34
CA GLU A 216 -4.59 -18.83 12.82
C GLU A 216 -4.61 -17.44 12.16
N ALA A 217 -3.83 -16.50 12.71
CA ALA A 217 -3.68 -15.19 12.11
C ALA A 217 -2.98 -15.23 10.75
N PHE A 218 -1.99 -16.11 10.56
CA PHE A 218 -1.40 -16.36 9.24
C PHE A 218 -2.42 -16.93 8.26
N ASP A 219 -3.25 -17.87 8.68
CA ASP A 219 -4.30 -18.44 7.83
C ASP A 219 -5.34 -17.38 7.42
N ALA A 220 -5.72 -16.49 8.33
CA ALA A 220 -6.61 -15.37 8.03
C ALA A 220 -6.01 -14.39 7.01
N LEU A 221 -4.69 -14.15 7.06
CA LEU A 221 -3.99 -13.36 6.02
C LEU A 221 -4.00 -14.08 4.67
N ALA A 222 -3.77 -15.39 4.66
CA ALA A 222 -3.74 -16.19 3.44
C ALA A 222 -5.11 -16.23 2.73
N ARG A 223 -6.21 -16.26 3.49
CA ARG A 223 -7.58 -16.17 2.95
C ARG A 223 -7.99 -14.75 2.54
N GLY A 224 -7.28 -13.72 3.02
CA GLY A 224 -7.61 -12.33 2.76
C GLY A 224 -8.68 -11.74 3.70
N ASP A 225 -8.97 -12.42 4.81
CA ASP A 225 -9.96 -12.02 5.82
C ASP A 225 -9.47 -10.83 6.67
N ALA A 226 -8.14 -10.62 6.74
CA ALA A 226 -7.51 -9.58 7.52
C ALA A 226 -6.64 -8.66 6.65
N VAL A 227 -6.53 -7.39 7.05
CA VAL A 227 -5.64 -6.39 6.42
C VAL A 227 -4.34 -6.28 7.21
N ARG A 228 -4.45 -5.85 8.48
CA ARG A 228 -3.36 -5.87 9.46
C ARG A 228 -3.83 -6.46 10.78
N GLN A 229 -2.94 -7.22 11.39
CA GLN A 229 -3.15 -7.82 12.70
C GLN A 229 -1.98 -7.43 13.60
N VAL A 230 -2.28 -6.98 14.81
CA VAL A 230 -1.25 -6.61 15.80
C VAL A 230 -1.18 -7.70 16.87
N VAL A 231 0.03 -8.24 17.05
CA VAL A 231 0.33 -9.16 18.14
C VAL A 231 0.56 -8.36 19.41
N ARG A 232 -0.22 -8.64 20.46
CA ARG A 232 -0.02 -8.10 21.81
C ARG A 232 0.63 -9.14 22.70
N PHE A 233 1.72 -8.73 23.32
CA PHE A 233 2.37 -9.49 24.36
C PHE A 233 1.72 -9.14 25.71
N LYS A 234 1.56 -10.14 26.58
CA LYS A 234 1.22 -9.90 27.98
C LYS A 234 2.36 -9.07 28.59
N ARG A 235 2.03 -7.93 29.21
CA ARG A 235 3.02 -7.14 29.97
C ARG A 235 3.62 -8.05 31.05
N PHE A 236 4.94 -8.16 31.13
CA PHE A 236 5.57 -8.67 32.34
C PHE A 236 5.12 -7.77 33.49
N ARG A 237 4.52 -8.37 34.53
CA ARG A 237 4.53 -7.73 35.85
C ARG A 237 6.00 -7.75 36.27
N ALA A 238 6.60 -6.57 36.36
CA ALA A 238 7.82 -6.39 37.13
C ALA A 238 7.51 -6.62 38.62
#